data_AF-A0A316F253-F1
#
_entry.id   AF-A0A316F253-F1
#
_cell.length_a   1.000
_cell.length_b   1.000
_cell.length_c   1.000
_cell.angle_alpha   90.00
_cell.angle_beta   90.00
_cell.angle_gamma   90.00
#
_symmetry.space_group_name_H-M   'P 1'
#
loop_
_entity.id
_entity.type
_entity.pdbx_description
1 polymer ?
#
loop_
_entity_poly.entity_id
_entity_poly.type
_entity_poly.pdbx_seq_one_letter_code
_entity_poly.pdbx_strand_id
1 'polypeptide(L)'
;MNPDVEQIRQFLLAHAETILTWLVAGLLMMLLARFELRRAVRRSAQAMSESVATTVAACVPEIAHAAQTAQSARLAADADAGTPDGATYGTPVATQRADALRKLALDTVATVMARGRWLEDMGNLRLPEDALMSGRGAGGADPLLVVAPQPVVQAYLTAQRTFEDEAARLRNHRREALRLQEAAQALVAEAAHVERETGSIVMRFEQVNAQSVQGGEAGDYQRFLIQKYNALGLREKEIGEERAALEAQMRESADALAEHARVASQRYTQCLAPLMQQLRAAWGHGDSPEVFDTWLHNVPQAGGPPQPVDADGFQRRTTEHSSHSAV
;
A
#
# COMPACT_ATOMS: atom_id res chain seq x y z
N MET A 1 42.59 -8.96 -13.20
CA MET A 1 41.63 -9.45 -14.21
C MET A 1 40.95 -10.67 -13.60
N ASN A 2 39.64 -10.63 -13.37
CA ASN A 2 38.93 -11.71 -12.69
C ASN A 2 38.61 -12.84 -13.68
N PRO A 3 39.14 -14.06 -13.48
CA PRO A 3 38.96 -15.19 -14.40
C PRO A 3 37.49 -15.59 -14.56
N ASP A 4 36.67 -15.43 -13.52
CA ASP A 4 35.23 -15.75 -13.54
C ASP A 4 34.44 -14.87 -14.52
N VAL A 5 34.81 -13.60 -14.64
CA VAL A 5 34.12 -12.65 -15.53
C VAL A 5 34.36 -13.00 -16.99
N GLU A 6 35.58 -13.43 -17.33
CA GLU A 6 35.92 -13.80 -18.71
C GLU A 6 35.31 -15.16 -19.09
N GLN A 7 35.20 -16.08 -18.13
CA GLN A 7 34.51 -17.37 -18.31
C GLN A 7 33.00 -17.20 -18.53
N ILE A 8 32.35 -16.35 -17.73
CA ILE A 8 30.93 -16.01 -17.89
C ILE A 8 30.69 -15.32 -19.24
N ARG A 9 31.61 -14.43 -19.65
CA ARG A 9 31.52 -13.73 -20.93
C ARG A 9 31.65 -14.69 -22.12
N GLN A 10 32.59 -15.64 -22.08
CA GLN A 10 32.75 -16.65 -23.12
C GLN A 10 31.54 -17.59 -23.18
N PHE A 11 30.98 -17.99 -22.03
CA PHE A 11 29.78 -18.80 -21.97
C PHE A 11 28.56 -18.09 -22.57
N LEU A 12 28.37 -16.81 -22.22
CA LEU A 12 27.28 -15.97 -22.76
C LEU A 12 27.41 -15.78 -24.26
N LEU A 13 28.63 -15.53 -24.77
CA LEU A 13 28.86 -15.37 -26.21
C LEU A 13 28.63 -16.68 -26.98
N ALA A 14 29.03 -17.82 -26.40
CA ALA A 14 28.84 -19.13 -27.02
C ALA A 14 27.36 -19.59 -27.06
N HIS A 15 26.52 -19.11 -26.13
CA HIS A 15 25.12 -19.51 -26.01
C HIS A 15 24.13 -18.36 -26.26
N ALA A 16 24.60 -17.22 -26.77
CA ALA A 16 23.80 -16.01 -26.93
C ALA A 16 22.53 -16.25 -27.77
N GLU A 17 22.66 -16.92 -28.91
CA GLU A 17 21.52 -17.22 -29.79
C GLU A 17 20.48 -18.14 -29.12
N THR A 18 20.94 -19.14 -28.38
CA THR A 18 20.08 -20.06 -27.64
C THR A 18 19.34 -19.34 -26.52
N ILE A 19 20.03 -18.50 -25.74
CA ILE A 19 19.41 -17.73 -24.65
C ILE A 19 18.39 -16.74 -25.22
N LEU A 20 18.71 -16.07 -26.32
CA LEU A 20 17.85 -15.07 -26.94
C LEU A 20 16.60 -15.71 -27.56
N THR A 21 16.72 -16.89 -28.17
CA THR A 21 15.57 -17.65 -28.69
C THR A 21 14.64 -18.12 -27.57
N TRP A 22 15.16 -18.61 -26.44
CA TRP A 22 14.34 -18.96 -25.28
C TRP A 22 13.66 -17.75 -24.64
N LEU A 23 14.34 -16.60 -24.56
CA LEU A 23 13.75 -15.35 -24.07
C LEU A 23 12.62 -14.86 -24.98
N VAL A 24 12.80 -14.90 -26.30
CA VAL A 24 11.76 -14.52 -27.26
C VAL A 24 10.56 -15.48 -27.19
N ALA A 25 10.81 -16.78 -27.08
CA ALA A 25 9.76 -17.78 -26.90
C ALA A 25 8.96 -17.56 -25.59
N GLY A 26 9.66 -17.26 -24.48
CA GLY A 26 9.03 -16.92 -23.20
C GLY A 26 8.19 -15.65 -23.28
N LEU A 27 8.69 -14.63 -23.98
CA LEU A 27 7.95 -13.38 -24.21
C LEU A 27 6.67 -13.60 -25.03
N LEU A 28 6.75 -14.41 -26.09
CA LEU A 28 5.59 -14.76 -26.91
C LEU A 28 4.55 -15.56 -26.11
N MET A 29 4.97 -16.49 -25.25
CA MET A 29 4.08 -17.22 -24.35
C MET A 29 3.39 -16.30 -23.34
N MET A 30 4.12 -15.34 -22.75
CA MET A 30 3.53 -14.33 -21.86
C MET A 30 2.53 -13.42 -22.59
N LEU A 31 2.81 -13.03 -23.84
CA LEU A 31 1.90 -12.22 -24.65
C LEU A 31 0.63 -12.99 -25.02
N LEU A 32 0.75 -14.27 -25.41
CA LEU A 32 -0.38 -15.15 -25.68
C LEU A 32 -1.24 -15.38 -24.44
N ALA A 33 -0.62 -15.62 -23.28
CA ALA A 33 -1.33 -15.77 -22.00
C ALA A 33 -2.08 -14.48 -21.64
N ARG A 34 -1.47 -13.31 -21.84
CA ARG A 34 -2.11 -12.00 -21.62
C ARG A 34 -3.26 -11.75 -22.59
N PHE A 35 -3.14 -12.22 -23.84
CA PHE A 35 -4.20 -12.13 -24.83
C PHE A 35 -5.40 -13.02 -24.47
N GLU A 36 -5.16 -14.28 -24.09
CA GLU A 36 -6.22 -15.20 -23.66
C GLU A 36 -6.89 -14.73 -22.35
N LEU A 37 -6.13 -14.18 -21.39
CA LEU A 37 -6.71 -13.52 -20.21
C LEU A 37 -7.63 -12.35 -20.59
N ARG A 38 -7.20 -11.48 -21.50
CA ARG A 38 -8.04 -10.37 -21.98
C ARG A 38 -9.25 -10.85 -22.77
N ARG A 39 -9.12 -11.94 -23.53
CA ARG A 39 -10.20 -12.55 -24.30
C ARG A 39 -11.23 -13.20 -23.37
N ALA A 40 -10.80 -13.90 -22.33
CA ALA A 40 -11.65 -14.48 -21.31
C ALA A 40 -12.42 -13.40 -20.54
N VAL A 41 -11.73 -12.32 -20.13
CA VAL A 41 -12.36 -11.18 -19.45
C VAL A 41 -13.40 -10.48 -20.32
N ARG A 42 -13.16 -10.35 -21.64
CA ARG A 42 -14.15 -9.78 -22.57
C ARG A 42 -15.38 -10.67 -22.72
N ARG A 43 -15.21 -12.00 -22.80
CA ARG A 43 -16.35 -12.94 -22.86
C ARG A 43 -17.16 -12.96 -21.56
N SER A 44 -16.50 -12.91 -20.40
CA SER A 44 -17.20 -12.85 -19.11
C SER A 44 -17.96 -11.53 -18.93
N ALA A 45 -17.39 -10.42 -19.39
CA ALA A 45 -18.07 -9.13 -19.38
C ALA A 45 -19.30 -9.10 -20.28
N GLN A 46 -19.23 -9.71 -21.48
CA GLN A 46 -20.39 -9.83 -22.38
C GLN A 46 -21.49 -10.71 -21.77
N ALA A 47 -21.14 -11.89 -21.23
CA ALA A 47 -22.11 -12.79 -20.59
C ALA A 47 -22.76 -12.17 -19.35
N MET A 48 -22.01 -11.41 -18.55
CA MET A 48 -22.57 -10.65 -17.43
C MET A 48 -23.49 -9.52 -17.90
N SER A 49 -23.15 -8.82 -18.99
CA SER A 49 -24.01 -7.77 -19.53
C SER A 49 -25.33 -8.30 -20.09
N GLU A 50 -25.34 -9.49 -20.70
CA GLU A 50 -26.56 -10.17 -21.18
C GLU A 50 -27.41 -10.70 -20.01
N SER A 51 -26.78 -11.23 -18.97
CA SER A 51 -27.45 -11.62 -17.71
C SER A 51 -28.08 -10.43 -16.98
N VAL A 52 -27.40 -9.28 -16.95
CA VAL A 52 -27.94 -8.05 -16.36
C VAL A 52 -29.04 -7.46 -17.23
N ALA A 53 -28.90 -7.47 -18.56
CA ALA A 53 -29.95 -7.01 -19.46
C ALA A 53 -31.22 -7.86 -19.35
N THR A 54 -31.09 -9.18 -19.21
CA THR A 54 -32.24 -10.09 -19.03
C THR A 54 -32.89 -9.95 -17.66
N THR A 55 -32.12 -9.76 -16.59
CA THR A 55 -32.69 -9.50 -15.24
C THR A 55 -33.31 -8.12 -15.12
N VAL A 56 -32.69 -7.07 -15.67
CA VAL A 56 -33.28 -5.73 -15.73
C VAL A 56 -34.56 -5.76 -16.57
N ALA A 57 -34.57 -6.44 -17.73
CA ALA A 57 -35.78 -6.61 -18.52
C ALA A 57 -36.88 -7.38 -17.78
N ALA A 58 -36.53 -8.33 -16.90
CA ALA A 58 -37.48 -9.03 -16.05
C ALA A 58 -38.02 -8.17 -14.89
N CYS A 59 -37.24 -7.22 -14.38
CA CYS A 59 -37.65 -6.30 -13.31
C CYS A 59 -38.37 -5.04 -13.81
N VAL A 60 -38.27 -4.69 -15.11
CA VAL A 60 -38.97 -3.54 -15.71
C VAL A 60 -40.51 -3.62 -15.56
N PRO A 61 -41.18 -4.78 -15.75
CA PRO A 61 -42.61 -4.93 -15.46
C PRO A 61 -42.97 -4.69 -13.99
N GLU A 62 -42.14 -5.14 -13.05
CA GLU A 62 -42.37 -4.91 -11.61
C GLU A 62 -42.22 -3.44 -11.23
N ILE A 63 -41.22 -2.75 -11.80
CA ILE A 63 -41.05 -1.30 -11.61
C ILE A 63 -42.20 -0.52 -12.25
N ALA A 64 -42.69 -0.95 -13.42
CA ALA A 64 -43.85 -0.37 -14.07
C ALA A 64 -45.15 -0.58 -13.27
N HIS A 65 -45.33 -1.76 -12.67
CA HIS A 65 -46.46 -2.06 -11.79
C HIS A 65 -46.39 -1.29 -10.47
N ALA A 66 -45.20 -1.17 -9.86
CA ALA A 66 -44.99 -0.37 -8.66
C ALA A 66 -45.24 1.12 -8.93
N ALA A 67 -44.80 1.63 -10.09
CA ALA A 67 -45.05 3.01 -10.51
C ALA A 67 -46.54 3.26 -10.80
N GLN A 68 -47.24 2.33 -11.45
CA GLN A 68 -48.68 2.44 -11.67
C GLN A 68 -49.46 2.40 -10.37
N THR A 69 -49.13 1.49 -9.45
CA THR A 69 -49.79 1.41 -8.13
C THR A 69 -49.58 2.69 -7.31
N ALA A 70 -48.39 3.28 -7.37
CA ALA A 70 -48.10 4.57 -6.74
C ALA A 70 -48.85 5.75 -7.40
N GLN A 71 -49.05 5.70 -8.72
CA GLN A 71 -49.83 6.69 -9.47
C GLN A 71 -51.33 6.57 -9.19
N SER A 72 -51.86 5.35 -9.04
CA SER A 72 -53.25 5.08 -8.67
C SER A 72 -53.55 5.50 -7.22
N ALA A 73 -52.60 5.29 -6.30
CA ALA A 73 -52.70 5.77 -4.93
C ALA A 73 -52.72 7.31 -4.83
N ARG A 74 -52.01 8.01 -5.73
CA ARG A 74 -52.05 9.49 -5.86
C ARG A 74 -53.40 9.99 -6.39
N LEU A 75 -53.93 9.37 -7.44
CA LEU A 75 -55.25 9.72 -7.99
C LEU A 75 -56.39 9.47 -7.00
N ALA A 76 -56.25 8.49 -6.10
CA ALA A 76 -57.19 8.24 -5.01
C ALA A 76 -57.06 9.26 -3.86
N ALA A 77 -55.85 9.78 -3.59
CA ALA A 77 -55.63 10.80 -2.56
C ALA A 77 -56.05 12.22 -3.02
N ASP A 78 -55.93 12.52 -4.32
CA ASP A 78 -56.37 13.80 -4.90
C ASP A 78 -57.90 13.91 -5.04
N ALA A 79 -58.64 12.79 -4.93
CA ALA A 79 -60.11 12.79 -5.01
C ALA A 79 -60.81 13.20 -3.70
N ASP A 80 -60.09 13.20 -2.56
CA ASP A 80 -60.66 13.46 -1.23
C ASP A 80 -60.25 14.83 -0.64
N ALA A 81 -59.47 15.63 -1.37
CA ALA A 81 -58.98 16.93 -0.90
C ALA A 81 -59.35 18.07 -1.88
N GLY A 82 -60.41 18.81 -1.57
CA GLY A 82 -60.67 20.12 -2.16
C GLY A 82 -59.52 21.10 -1.88
N THR A 83 -58.96 21.65 -2.95
CA THR A 83 -57.98 22.77 -3.10
C THR A 83 -58.10 23.96 -2.13
N PRO A 84 -57.14 24.93 -2.11
CA PRO A 84 -55.70 24.91 -2.48
C PRO A 84 -54.81 25.66 -1.43
N ASP A 85 -53.52 25.32 -1.30
CA ASP A 85 -52.43 26.33 -1.32
C ASP A 85 -51.04 25.69 -1.30
N GLY A 86 -50.08 26.41 -1.89
CA GLY A 86 -48.75 25.93 -2.27
C GLY A 86 -47.85 25.50 -1.11
N ALA A 87 -47.59 24.20 -1.00
CA ALA A 87 -46.46 23.65 -0.24
C ALA A 87 -45.81 22.50 -1.03
N THR A 88 -44.80 22.85 -1.82
CA THR A 88 -43.60 22.06 -2.13
C THR A 88 -43.73 20.52 -2.09
N TYR A 89 -44.41 19.94 -3.08
CA TYR A 89 -44.26 18.51 -3.39
C TYR A 89 -42.93 18.27 -4.12
N GLY A 90 -41.82 18.28 -3.38
CA GLY A 90 -40.57 17.66 -3.80
C GLY A 90 -40.81 16.15 -3.96
N THR A 91 -40.72 15.65 -5.18
CA THR A 91 -41.03 14.25 -5.51
C THR A 91 -40.20 13.25 -4.66
N PRO A 92 -40.81 12.16 -4.12
CA PRO A 92 -40.12 11.19 -3.23
C PRO A 92 -38.94 10.46 -3.89
N VAL A 93 -38.86 10.46 -5.22
CA VAL A 93 -37.73 9.89 -5.98
C VAL A 93 -36.49 10.79 -5.91
N ALA A 94 -36.67 12.11 -5.85
CA ALA A 94 -35.58 13.06 -5.75
C ALA A 94 -34.91 13.00 -4.36
N THR A 95 -35.69 12.81 -3.30
CA THR A 95 -35.18 12.62 -1.93
C THR A 95 -34.46 11.27 -1.79
N GLN A 96 -35.02 10.17 -2.31
CA GLN A 96 -34.35 8.86 -2.32
C GLN A 96 -33.03 8.87 -3.12
N ARG A 97 -32.99 9.55 -4.26
CA ARG A 97 -31.75 9.70 -5.05
C ARG A 97 -30.70 10.54 -4.33
N ALA A 98 -31.12 11.61 -3.65
CA ALA A 98 -30.22 12.41 -2.83
C ALA A 98 -29.63 11.58 -1.68
N ASP A 99 -30.45 10.78 -0.99
CA ASP A 99 -29.98 9.93 0.11
C ASP A 99 -29.07 8.79 -0.36
N ALA A 100 -29.33 8.21 -1.53
CA ALA A 100 -28.43 7.22 -2.14
C ALA A 100 -27.06 7.83 -2.47
N LEU A 101 -27.02 9.06 -2.99
CA LEU A 101 -25.77 9.77 -3.27
C LEU A 101 -25.01 10.13 -2.01
N ARG A 102 -25.70 10.51 -0.92
CA ARG A 102 -25.08 10.77 0.38
C ARG A 102 -24.44 9.51 0.96
N LYS A 103 -25.14 8.37 0.93
CA LYS A 103 -24.60 7.08 1.39
C LYS A 103 -23.35 6.68 0.60
N LEU A 104 -23.41 6.84 -0.71
CA LEU A 104 -22.32 6.53 -1.62
C LEU A 104 -21.11 7.45 -1.39
N ALA A 105 -21.33 8.74 -1.18
CA ALA A 105 -20.26 9.68 -0.82
C ALA A 105 -19.59 9.31 0.52
N LEU A 106 -20.36 8.90 1.53
CA LEU A 106 -19.81 8.43 2.82
C LEU A 106 -19.00 7.14 2.66
N ASP A 107 -19.47 6.19 1.85
CA ASP A 107 -18.75 4.95 1.57
C ASP A 107 -17.43 5.21 0.82
N THR A 108 -17.43 6.16 -0.12
CA THR A 108 -16.19 6.61 -0.75
C THR A 108 -15.23 7.21 0.26
N VAL A 109 -15.70 8.08 1.16
CA VAL A 109 -14.84 8.66 2.20
C VAL A 109 -14.28 7.59 3.11
N ALA A 110 -15.09 6.63 3.54
CA ALA A 110 -14.64 5.49 4.33
C ALA A 110 -13.56 4.68 3.60
N THR A 111 -13.78 4.38 2.31
CA THR A 111 -12.83 3.66 1.46
C THR A 111 -11.51 4.42 1.29
N VAL A 112 -11.62 5.71 1.02
CA VAL A 112 -10.48 6.61 0.84
C VAL A 112 -9.66 6.75 2.11
N MET A 113 -10.31 6.88 3.27
CA MET A 113 -9.65 6.91 4.58
C MET A 113 -9.00 5.58 4.92
N ALA A 114 -9.66 4.46 4.64
CA ALA A 114 -9.09 3.13 4.83
C ALA A 114 -7.81 2.93 4.01
N ARG A 115 -7.76 3.45 2.78
CA ARG A 115 -6.56 3.47 1.94
C ARG A 115 -5.43 4.32 2.53
N GLY A 116 -5.76 5.48 3.12
CA GLY A 116 -4.76 6.34 3.78
C GLY A 116 -4.14 5.63 4.98
N ARG A 117 -4.98 5.07 5.85
CA ARG A 117 -4.53 4.24 6.97
C ARG A 117 -3.72 3.03 6.52
N TRP A 118 -4.11 2.39 5.43
CA TRP A 118 -3.37 1.28 4.85
C TRP A 118 -1.94 1.66 4.43
N LEU A 119 -1.74 2.86 3.85
CA LEU A 119 -0.40 3.35 3.51
C LEU A 119 0.48 3.51 4.76
N GLU A 120 -0.10 3.94 5.89
CA GLU A 120 0.61 4.04 7.17
C GLU A 120 0.93 2.65 7.75
N ASP A 121 -0.07 1.76 7.75
CA ASP A 121 0.05 0.40 8.28
C ASP A 121 1.09 -0.43 7.50
N MET A 122 1.28 -0.16 6.19
CA MET A 122 2.34 -0.76 5.36
C MET A 122 3.75 -0.49 5.91
N GLY A 123 3.94 0.63 6.61
CA GLY A 123 5.19 1.02 7.26
C GLY A 123 5.57 0.13 8.45
N ASN A 124 4.59 -0.59 9.01
CA ASN A 124 4.79 -1.44 10.17
C ASN A 124 5.05 -2.89 9.76
N LEU A 125 6.32 -3.31 9.83
CA LEU A 125 6.73 -4.69 9.53
C LEU A 125 6.16 -5.73 10.50
N ARG A 126 5.67 -5.33 11.68
CA ARG A 126 5.07 -6.25 12.65
C ARG A 126 3.68 -6.72 12.24
N LEU A 127 3.00 -5.95 11.39
CA LEU A 127 1.69 -6.34 10.87
C LEU A 127 1.88 -7.42 9.80
N PRO A 128 1.15 -8.55 9.87
CA PRO A 128 1.19 -9.57 8.82
C PRO A 128 0.54 -9.05 7.54
N GLU A 129 0.94 -9.59 6.38
CA GLU A 129 0.38 -9.18 5.09
C GLU A 129 -1.14 -9.39 5.00
N ASP A 130 -1.67 -10.41 5.69
CA ASP A 130 -3.11 -10.70 5.72
C ASP A 130 -3.92 -9.56 6.39
N ALA A 131 -3.35 -8.88 7.39
CA ALA A 131 -4.00 -7.74 8.03
C ALA A 131 -4.09 -6.51 7.11
N LEU A 132 -3.20 -6.44 6.11
CA LEU A 132 -3.13 -5.35 5.13
C LEU A 132 -4.12 -5.57 3.97
N MET A 133 -4.81 -6.71 3.87
CA MET A 133 -5.70 -6.99 2.74
C MET A 133 -7.00 -6.16 2.78
N SER A 134 -7.42 -5.70 3.96
CA SER A 134 -8.65 -4.93 4.18
C SER A 134 -8.65 -3.54 3.52
N GLY A 135 -7.47 -2.93 3.34
CA GLY A 135 -7.31 -1.59 2.76
C GLY A 135 -7.13 -1.56 1.23
N ARG A 136 -7.03 -2.73 0.59
CA ARG A 136 -6.70 -2.86 -0.85
C ARG A 136 -7.83 -2.43 -1.80
N GLY A 137 -9.05 -2.29 -1.28
CA GLY A 137 -10.24 -1.88 -2.04
C GLY A 137 -10.90 -3.04 -2.80
N ALA A 138 -12.22 -3.08 -2.72
CA ALA A 138 -13.10 -4.01 -3.43
C ALA A 138 -12.95 -3.83 -4.96
N GLY A 139 -12.73 -4.93 -5.68
CA GLY A 139 -12.51 -4.95 -7.14
C GLY A 139 -13.76 -4.69 -7.99
N GLY A 140 -14.66 -3.81 -7.57
CA GLY A 140 -15.84 -3.38 -8.32
C GLY A 140 -15.63 -2.00 -8.95
N ALA A 141 -16.35 -1.70 -10.04
CA ALA A 141 -16.42 -0.34 -10.56
C ALA A 141 -17.04 0.57 -9.49
N ASP A 142 -16.31 1.59 -9.05
CA ASP A 142 -16.79 2.50 -8.01
C ASP A 142 -18.04 3.24 -8.53
N PRO A 143 -19.18 3.13 -7.85
CA PRO A 143 -20.43 3.70 -8.32
C PRO A 143 -20.41 5.25 -8.40
N LEU A 144 -19.40 5.92 -7.81
CA LEU A 144 -19.13 7.35 -8.06
C LEU A 144 -18.83 7.66 -9.52
N LEU A 145 -18.19 6.75 -10.25
CA LEU A 145 -17.78 6.97 -11.63
C LEU A 145 -18.96 7.10 -12.60
N VAL A 146 -20.16 6.69 -12.18
CA VAL A 146 -21.38 6.68 -13.00
C VAL A 146 -22.28 7.88 -12.70
N VAL A 147 -22.28 8.39 -11.45
CA VAL A 147 -23.30 9.34 -10.99
C VAL A 147 -22.74 10.71 -10.58
N ALA A 148 -21.44 10.81 -10.32
CA ALA A 148 -20.85 12.04 -9.78
C ALA A 148 -20.54 13.10 -10.86
N PRO A 149 -20.53 14.41 -10.50
CA PRO A 149 -20.06 15.47 -11.38
C PRO A 149 -18.61 15.26 -11.84
N GLN A 150 -18.29 15.66 -13.07
CA GLN A 150 -16.97 15.48 -13.68
C GLN A 150 -15.78 15.93 -12.80
N PRO A 151 -15.84 17.06 -12.06
CA PRO A 151 -14.74 17.46 -11.17
C PRO A 151 -14.47 16.45 -10.05
N VAL A 152 -15.52 15.85 -9.47
CA VAL A 152 -15.44 14.87 -8.38
C VAL A 152 -14.78 13.59 -8.88
N VAL A 153 -15.19 13.14 -10.07
CA VAL A 153 -14.60 11.99 -10.74
C VAL A 153 -13.11 12.20 -11.03
N GLN A 154 -12.72 13.39 -11.51
CA GLN A 154 -11.32 13.71 -11.77
C GLN A 154 -10.48 13.76 -10.50
N ALA A 155 -10.98 14.37 -9.42
CA ALA A 155 -10.31 14.41 -8.13
C ALA A 155 -10.12 13.00 -7.57
N TYR A 156 -11.16 12.16 -7.64
CA TYR A 156 -11.10 10.76 -7.20
C TYR A 156 -10.08 9.94 -8.01
N LEU A 157 -10.10 10.02 -9.34
CA LEU A 157 -9.14 9.29 -10.19
C LEU A 157 -7.69 9.74 -9.97
N THR A 158 -7.48 11.03 -9.69
CA THR A 158 -6.14 11.56 -9.37
C THR A 158 -5.64 11.00 -8.04
N ALA A 159 -6.49 10.98 -7.02
CA ALA A 159 -6.17 10.36 -5.74
C ALA A 159 -5.94 8.85 -5.86
N GLN A 160 -6.75 8.16 -6.66
CA GLN A 160 -6.61 6.73 -6.96
C GLN A 160 -5.23 6.41 -7.56
N ARG A 161 -4.81 7.17 -8.59
CA ARG A 161 -3.49 6.98 -9.22
C ARG A 161 -2.35 7.22 -8.23
N THR A 162 -2.45 8.30 -7.45
CA THR A 162 -1.46 8.63 -6.42
C THR A 162 -1.36 7.51 -5.39
N PHE A 163 -2.49 6.96 -4.94
CA PHE A 163 -2.52 5.81 -4.06
C PHE A 163 -1.87 4.57 -4.69
N GLU A 164 -2.21 4.24 -5.93
CA GLU A 164 -1.68 3.07 -6.62
C GLU A 164 -0.16 3.15 -6.81
N ASP A 165 0.36 4.33 -7.18
CA ASP A 165 1.78 4.58 -7.36
C ASP A 165 2.54 4.45 -6.03
N GLU A 166 2.08 5.11 -4.97
CA GLU A 166 2.73 5.03 -3.66
C GLU A 166 2.58 3.63 -3.03
N ALA A 167 1.43 2.97 -3.22
CA ALA A 167 1.22 1.58 -2.79
C ALA A 167 2.19 0.62 -3.49
N ALA A 168 2.44 0.79 -4.79
CA ALA A 168 3.39 -0.04 -5.52
C ALA A 168 4.83 0.15 -4.99
N ARG A 169 5.23 1.40 -4.72
CA ARG A 169 6.54 1.72 -4.14
C ARG A 169 6.70 1.11 -2.75
N LEU A 170 5.73 1.30 -1.86
CA LEU A 170 5.77 0.74 -0.50
C LEU A 170 5.80 -0.79 -0.50
N ARG A 171 5.07 -1.45 -1.40
CA ARG A 171 5.15 -2.92 -1.54
C ARG A 171 6.53 -3.40 -1.92
N ASN A 172 7.22 -2.69 -2.82
CA ASN A 172 8.58 -3.06 -3.19
C ASN A 172 9.55 -2.88 -2.02
N HIS A 173 9.47 -1.76 -1.30
CA HIS A 173 10.28 -1.54 -0.10
C HIS A 173 10.00 -2.58 0.99
N ARG A 174 8.73 -2.92 1.21
CA ARG A 174 8.33 -3.93 2.19
C ARG A 174 8.86 -5.32 1.83
N ARG A 175 8.79 -5.73 0.55
CA ARG A 175 9.36 -7.01 0.09
C ARG A 175 10.86 -7.09 0.33
N GLU A 176 11.58 -5.99 0.10
CA GLU A 176 13.02 -5.97 0.37
C GLU A 176 13.32 -6.10 1.86
N ALA A 177 12.58 -5.38 2.71
CA ALA A 177 12.72 -5.50 4.16
C ALA A 177 12.41 -6.93 4.67
N LEU A 178 11.38 -7.58 4.11
CA LEU A 178 11.06 -8.99 4.42
C LEU A 178 12.15 -9.95 3.94
N ARG A 179 12.71 -9.73 2.76
CA ARG A 179 13.85 -10.51 2.26
C ARG A 179 15.06 -10.41 3.18
N LEU A 180 15.37 -9.22 3.69
CA LEU A 180 16.46 -9.03 4.66
C LEU A 180 16.16 -9.76 5.98
N GLN A 181 14.91 -9.75 6.43
CA GLN A 181 14.46 -10.49 7.61
C GLN A 181 14.63 -12.01 7.43
N GLU A 182 14.26 -12.54 6.27
CA GLU A 182 14.45 -13.96 5.93
C GLU A 182 15.94 -14.33 5.90
N ALA A 183 16.79 -13.50 5.31
CA ALA A 183 18.24 -13.71 5.29
C ALA A 183 18.83 -13.73 6.72
N ALA A 184 18.40 -12.81 7.59
CA ALA A 184 18.82 -12.79 8.99
C ALA A 184 18.38 -14.05 9.74
N GLN A 185 17.15 -14.54 9.50
CA GLN A 185 16.66 -15.79 10.09
C GLN A 185 17.45 -17.01 9.61
N ALA A 186 17.83 -17.04 8.32
CA ALA A 186 18.68 -18.11 7.79
C ALA A 186 20.04 -18.17 8.49
N LEU A 187 20.66 -17.02 8.76
CA LEU A 187 21.93 -16.96 9.52
C LEU A 187 21.76 -17.39 10.98
N VAL A 188 20.63 -17.09 11.61
CA VAL A 188 20.34 -17.59 12.96
C VAL A 188 20.23 -19.12 12.97
N ALA A 189 19.58 -19.69 11.94
CA ALA A 189 19.48 -21.14 11.80
C ALA A 189 20.85 -21.79 11.52
N GLU A 190 21.70 -21.14 10.72
CA GLU A 190 23.07 -21.59 10.45
C GLU A 190 23.95 -21.51 11.69
N ALA A 191 23.89 -20.42 12.46
CA ALA A 191 24.60 -20.28 13.74
C ALA A 191 24.26 -21.44 14.69
N ALA A 192 22.97 -21.75 14.85
CA ALA A 192 22.52 -22.87 15.67
C ALA A 192 22.96 -24.24 15.11
N HIS A 193 23.18 -24.36 13.78
CA HIS A 193 23.77 -25.55 13.19
C HIS A 193 25.26 -25.67 13.53
N VAL A 194 26.03 -24.59 13.37
CA VAL A 194 27.46 -24.53 13.71
C VAL A 194 27.67 -24.84 15.19
N GLU A 195 26.90 -24.25 16.10
CA GLU A 195 26.98 -24.54 17.54
C GLU A 195 26.77 -26.04 17.86
N ARG A 196 25.77 -26.67 17.23
CA ARG A 196 25.52 -28.11 17.38
C ARG A 196 26.65 -28.96 16.83
N GLU A 197 27.19 -28.61 15.67
CA GLU A 197 28.34 -29.30 15.09
C GLU A 197 29.57 -29.17 15.99
N THR A 198 29.87 -27.98 16.49
CA THR A 198 30.99 -27.70 17.41
C THR A 198 30.85 -28.54 18.68
N GLY A 199 29.67 -28.55 19.31
CA GLY A 199 29.41 -29.42 20.46
C GLY A 199 29.61 -30.92 20.15
N SER A 200 29.19 -31.37 18.97
CA SER A 200 29.40 -32.76 18.54
C SER A 200 30.88 -33.11 18.34
N ILE A 201 31.70 -32.17 17.85
CA ILE A 201 33.14 -32.35 17.69
C ILE A 201 33.82 -32.44 19.03
N VAL A 202 33.45 -31.58 19.99
CA VAL A 202 34.00 -31.62 21.36
C VAL A 202 33.73 -32.99 22.00
N MET A 203 32.50 -33.50 21.93
CA MET A 203 32.16 -34.84 22.44
C MET A 203 32.96 -35.95 21.75
N ARG A 204 33.15 -35.87 20.42
CA ARG A 204 33.98 -36.84 19.68
C ARG A 204 35.45 -36.74 20.07
N PHE A 205 35.95 -35.54 20.32
CA PHE A 205 37.33 -35.31 20.73
C PHE A 205 37.60 -35.91 22.11
N GLU A 206 36.67 -35.76 23.05
CA GLU A 206 36.74 -36.38 24.37
C GLU A 206 36.76 -37.92 24.28
N GLN A 207 35.92 -38.50 23.42
CA GLN A 207 35.90 -39.94 23.18
C GLN A 207 37.23 -40.46 22.61
N VAL A 208 37.80 -39.75 21.65
CA VAL A 208 39.10 -40.10 21.03
C VAL A 208 40.23 -39.99 22.04
N ASN A 209 40.23 -38.95 22.88
CA ASN A 209 41.19 -38.82 23.97
C ASN A 209 41.07 -39.95 25.00
N ALA A 210 39.86 -40.40 25.32
CA ALA A 210 39.66 -41.54 26.22
C ALA A 210 40.19 -42.85 25.61
N GLN A 211 40.09 -43.03 24.29
CA GLN A 211 40.56 -44.22 23.56
C GLN A 211 42.06 -44.21 23.30
N SER A 212 42.69 -43.05 23.10
CA SER A 212 44.13 -42.95 22.88
C SER A 212 44.94 -43.32 24.13
N VAL A 213 44.39 -43.08 25.33
CA VAL A 213 44.93 -43.57 26.61
C VAL A 213 44.96 -45.11 26.68
N GLN A 214 44.15 -45.80 25.87
CA GLN A 214 44.09 -47.27 25.79
C GLN A 214 44.99 -47.88 24.69
N GLY A 215 45.82 -47.08 24.03
CA GLY A 215 46.88 -47.56 23.12
C GLY A 215 46.53 -47.60 21.62
N GLY A 216 45.46 -46.95 21.18
CA GLY A 216 45.10 -46.85 19.75
C GLY A 216 45.76 -45.67 19.01
N GLU A 217 46.09 -45.85 17.72
CA GLU A 217 46.61 -44.80 16.82
C GLU A 217 45.53 -43.76 16.49
N ALA A 218 45.30 -42.80 17.40
CA ALA A 218 44.26 -41.78 17.30
C ALA A 218 44.65 -40.51 16.51
N GLY A 219 45.89 -40.41 16.05
CA GLY A 219 46.49 -39.14 15.60
C GLY A 219 45.81 -38.48 14.40
N ASP A 220 45.42 -39.25 13.38
CA ASP A 220 44.84 -38.68 12.15
C ASP A 220 43.39 -38.22 12.34
N TYR A 221 42.59 -38.98 13.07
CA TYR A 221 41.22 -38.58 13.39
C TYR A 221 41.19 -37.38 14.34
N GLN A 222 42.11 -37.31 15.31
CA GLN A 222 42.25 -36.14 16.18
C GLN A 222 42.64 -34.89 15.38
N ARG A 223 43.58 -35.00 14.42
CA ARG A 223 43.93 -33.90 13.51
C ARG A 223 42.74 -33.45 12.66
N PHE A 224 41.93 -34.38 12.14
CA PHE A 224 40.71 -34.07 11.42
C PHE A 224 39.70 -33.28 12.28
N LEU A 225 39.48 -33.70 13.53
CA LEU A 225 38.57 -33.00 14.45
C LEU A 225 39.06 -31.58 14.76
N ILE A 226 40.37 -31.37 14.93
CA ILE A 226 40.96 -30.03 15.12
C ILE A 226 40.75 -29.15 13.88
N GLN A 227 41.00 -29.69 12.69
CA GLN A 227 40.77 -28.95 11.45
C GLN A 227 39.30 -28.56 11.29
N LYS A 228 38.36 -29.49 11.55
CA LYS A 228 36.93 -29.21 11.48
C LYS A 228 36.51 -28.17 12.54
N TYR A 229 37.00 -28.27 13.77
CA TYR A 229 36.73 -27.30 14.83
C TYR A 229 37.20 -25.89 14.46
N ASN A 230 38.42 -25.77 13.92
CA ASN A 230 38.96 -24.47 13.50
C ASN A 230 38.17 -23.89 12.32
N ALA A 231 37.73 -24.72 11.36
CA ALA A 231 36.89 -24.28 10.25
C ALA A 231 35.52 -23.77 10.74
N LEU A 232 34.90 -24.47 11.70
CA LEU A 232 33.64 -24.01 12.32
C LEU A 232 33.83 -22.72 13.11
N GLY A 233 34.93 -22.56 13.85
CA GLY A 233 35.22 -21.32 14.57
C GLY A 233 35.42 -20.12 13.64
N LEU A 234 36.03 -20.33 12.46
CA LEU A 234 36.10 -19.30 11.42
C LEU A 234 34.71 -18.95 10.88
N ARG A 235 33.89 -19.97 10.57
CA ARG A 235 32.53 -19.76 10.07
C ARG A 235 31.62 -19.07 11.10
N GLU A 236 31.75 -19.40 12.38
CA GLU A 236 31.02 -18.75 13.47
C GLU A 236 31.35 -17.25 13.52
N LYS A 237 32.62 -16.88 13.36
CA LYS A 237 33.04 -15.49 13.29
C LYS A 237 32.44 -14.77 12.07
N GLU A 238 32.50 -15.40 10.89
CA GLU A 238 31.90 -14.86 9.66
C GLU A 238 30.39 -14.65 9.81
N ILE A 239 29.66 -15.62 10.38
CA ILE A 239 28.23 -15.49 10.67
C ILE A 239 27.98 -14.31 11.62
N GLY A 240 28.84 -14.10 12.62
CA GLY A 240 28.75 -12.93 13.51
C GLY A 240 28.88 -11.59 12.77
N GLU A 241 29.84 -11.49 11.86
CA GLU A 241 30.06 -10.29 11.03
C GLU A 241 28.89 -10.06 10.04
N GLU A 242 28.44 -11.11 9.36
CA GLU A 242 27.29 -11.08 8.44
C GLU A 242 25.99 -10.69 9.16
N ARG A 243 25.76 -11.22 10.38
CA ARG A 243 24.60 -10.87 11.21
C ARG A 243 24.62 -9.40 11.61
N ALA A 244 25.76 -8.88 12.07
CA ALA A 244 25.87 -7.48 12.44
C ALA A 244 25.57 -6.55 11.25
N ALA A 245 26.07 -6.90 10.05
CA ALA A 245 25.80 -6.16 8.83
C ALA A 245 24.31 -6.22 8.42
N LEU A 246 23.70 -7.41 8.45
CA LEU A 246 22.29 -7.59 8.11
C LEU A 246 21.36 -6.90 9.11
N GLU A 247 21.68 -6.93 10.40
CA GLU A 247 20.89 -6.20 11.41
C GLU A 247 20.92 -4.69 11.19
N ALA A 248 22.07 -4.13 10.79
CA ALA A 248 22.17 -2.72 10.43
C ALA A 248 21.32 -2.39 9.20
N GLN A 249 21.43 -3.20 8.13
CA GLN A 249 20.63 -3.04 6.91
C GLN A 249 19.13 -3.19 7.18
N MET A 250 18.73 -4.13 8.03
CA MET A 250 17.34 -4.32 8.42
C MET A 250 16.80 -3.10 9.15
N ARG A 251 17.53 -2.54 10.12
CA ARG A 251 17.12 -1.30 10.82
C ARG A 251 16.95 -0.15 9.85
N GLU A 252 17.93 0.09 8.99
CA GLU A 252 17.87 1.13 7.96
C GLU A 252 16.67 0.93 7.01
N SER A 253 16.44 -0.30 6.54
CA SER A 253 15.32 -0.61 5.65
C SER A 253 13.96 -0.43 6.33
N ALA A 254 13.86 -0.74 7.62
CA ALA A 254 12.63 -0.59 8.41
C ALA A 254 12.33 0.89 8.66
N ASP A 255 13.34 1.67 9.02
CA ASP A 255 13.22 3.12 9.22
C ASP A 255 12.85 3.83 7.91
N ALA A 256 13.50 3.46 6.80
CA ALA A 256 13.19 3.99 5.48
C ALA A 256 11.75 3.63 5.05
N LEU A 257 11.30 2.39 5.30
CA LEU A 257 9.93 1.96 5.01
C LEU A 257 8.91 2.75 5.83
N ALA A 258 9.15 2.94 7.14
CA ALA A 258 8.28 3.70 8.02
C ALA A 258 8.16 5.17 7.57
N GLU A 259 9.28 5.80 7.22
CA GLU A 259 9.28 7.18 6.74
C GLU A 259 8.60 7.30 5.37
N HIS A 260 8.88 6.38 4.44
CA HIS A 260 8.19 6.34 3.14
C HIS A 260 6.68 6.14 3.29
N ALA A 261 6.24 5.28 4.22
CA ALA A 261 4.83 5.06 4.51
C ALA A 261 4.15 6.33 5.04
N ARG A 262 4.81 7.03 5.97
CA ARG A 262 4.34 8.31 6.52
C ARG A 262 4.23 9.38 5.43
N VAL A 263 5.26 9.54 4.60
CA VAL A 263 5.28 10.52 3.49
C VAL A 263 4.23 10.18 2.44
N ALA A 264 4.07 8.90 2.08
CA ALA A 264 3.05 8.44 1.14
C ALA A 264 1.64 8.74 1.65
N SER A 265 1.34 8.44 2.91
CA SER A 265 0.05 8.77 3.54
C SER A 265 -0.23 10.27 3.50
N GLN A 266 0.77 11.10 3.82
CA GLN A 266 0.63 12.56 3.76
C GLN A 266 0.34 13.07 2.35
N ARG A 267 1.08 12.59 1.35
CA ARG A 267 0.86 12.96 -0.07
C ARG A 267 -0.51 12.54 -0.56
N TYR A 268 -0.93 11.32 -0.22
CA TYR A 268 -2.26 10.83 -0.56
C TYR A 268 -3.35 11.67 0.12
N THR A 269 -3.19 11.99 1.41
CA THR A 269 -4.10 12.87 2.16
C THR A 269 -4.20 14.26 1.53
N GLN A 270 -3.08 14.86 1.11
CA GLN A 270 -3.08 16.14 0.39
C GLN A 270 -3.81 16.04 -0.97
N CYS A 271 -3.60 14.95 -1.71
CA CYS A 271 -4.27 14.71 -2.99
C CYS A 271 -5.80 14.56 -2.86
N LEU A 272 -6.28 14.13 -1.68
CA LEU A 272 -7.70 13.99 -1.38
C LEU A 272 -8.41 15.29 -1.03
N ALA A 273 -7.67 16.36 -0.71
CA ALA A 273 -8.25 17.64 -0.34
C ALA A 273 -9.28 18.19 -1.35
N PRO A 274 -9.00 18.22 -2.67
CA PRO A 274 -9.98 18.66 -3.65
C PRO A 274 -11.23 17.77 -3.70
N LEU A 275 -11.09 16.45 -3.52
CA LEU A 275 -12.23 15.53 -3.48
C LEU A 275 -13.13 15.85 -2.29
N MET A 276 -12.55 16.01 -1.10
CA MET A 276 -13.30 16.29 0.13
C MET A 276 -13.99 17.66 0.09
N GLN A 277 -13.35 18.68 -0.49
CA GLN A 277 -13.97 20.00 -0.69
C GLN A 277 -15.16 19.95 -1.64
N GLN A 278 -15.05 19.19 -2.74
CA GLN A 278 -16.14 19.07 -3.72
C GLN A 278 -17.30 18.23 -3.19
N LEU A 279 -17.03 17.16 -2.45
CA LEU A 279 -18.05 16.38 -1.76
C LEU A 279 -18.78 17.24 -0.72
N ARG A 280 -18.06 18.04 0.07
CA ARG A 280 -18.65 19.00 1.01
C ARG A 280 -19.54 20.02 0.31
N ALA A 281 -19.07 20.62 -0.79
CA ALA A 281 -19.85 21.59 -1.55
C ALA A 281 -21.14 20.97 -2.11
N ALA A 282 -21.09 19.70 -2.54
CA ALA A 282 -22.27 18.96 -3.00
C ALA A 282 -23.27 18.60 -1.87
N TRP A 283 -22.83 18.59 -0.61
CA TRP A 283 -23.68 18.29 0.56
C TRP A 283 -24.53 19.47 1.04
N GLY A 284 -24.17 20.71 0.70
CA GLY A 284 -24.84 21.93 1.17
C GLY A 284 -24.32 22.43 2.53
N HIS A 285 -24.52 23.72 2.82
CA HIS A 285 -23.85 24.44 3.93
C HIS A 285 -24.45 24.22 5.34
N GLY A 286 -25.35 23.25 5.53
CA GLY A 286 -26.09 23.07 6.80
C GLY A 286 -26.02 21.67 7.44
N ASP A 287 -25.85 20.61 6.64
CA ASP A 287 -25.90 19.21 7.08
C ASP A 287 -24.63 18.42 6.66
N SER A 288 -23.48 19.08 6.53
CA SER A 288 -22.24 18.36 6.22
C SER A 288 -21.80 17.54 7.43
N PRO A 289 -21.55 16.22 7.28
CA PRO A 289 -21.03 15.40 8.37
C PRO A 289 -19.73 15.99 8.97
N GLU A 290 -19.61 15.99 10.31
CA GLU A 290 -18.44 16.51 11.04
C GLU A 290 -17.10 15.92 10.57
N VAL A 291 -17.15 14.74 9.95
CA VAL A 291 -16.01 14.05 9.32
C VAL A 291 -15.32 14.93 8.26
N PHE A 292 -16.05 15.72 7.47
CA PHE A 292 -15.46 16.61 6.47
C PHE A 292 -14.70 17.78 7.09
N ASP A 293 -15.26 18.36 8.15
CA ASP A 293 -14.66 19.46 8.90
C ASP A 293 -13.40 19.02 9.63
N THR A 294 -13.49 17.91 10.35
CA THR A 294 -12.38 17.33 11.10
C THR A 294 -11.24 16.92 10.16
N TRP A 295 -11.57 16.32 9.02
CA TRP A 295 -10.57 15.92 8.05
C TRP A 295 -9.87 17.11 7.39
N LEU A 296 -10.61 18.14 6.94
CA LEU A 296 -10.03 19.34 6.31
C LEU A 296 -9.13 20.13 7.27
N HIS A 297 -9.45 20.14 8.58
CA HIS A 297 -8.59 20.74 9.59
C HIS A 297 -7.28 19.97 9.83
N ASN A 298 -7.31 18.65 9.60
CA ASN A 298 -6.18 17.76 9.87
C ASN A 298 -5.28 17.50 8.66
N VAL A 299 -5.61 18.03 7.47
CA VAL A 299 -4.70 18.00 6.32
C VAL A 299 -3.49 18.88 6.66
N PRO A 300 -2.25 18.35 6.70
CA PRO A 300 -1.08 19.17 6.90
C PRO A 300 -1.04 20.19 5.77
N GLN A 301 -1.15 21.48 6.09
CA GLN A 301 -1.02 22.55 5.09
C GLN A 301 0.36 22.41 4.45
N ALA A 302 0.40 21.89 3.21
CA ALA A 302 1.57 22.01 2.37
C ALA A 302 1.87 23.50 2.25
N GLY A 303 3.11 23.88 2.59
CA GLY A 303 3.53 25.24 2.89
C GLY A 303 2.87 26.30 2.01
N GLY A 304 2.23 27.27 2.66
CA GLY A 304 1.92 28.53 2.01
C GLY A 304 3.21 29.13 1.42
N PRO A 305 3.10 29.89 0.31
CA PRO A 305 4.25 30.64 -0.20
C PRO A 305 4.89 31.42 0.97
N PRO A 306 6.23 31.55 1.02
CA PRO A 306 6.88 32.30 2.09
C PRO A 306 6.19 33.67 2.17
N GLN A 307 5.56 33.94 3.31
CA GLN A 307 5.02 35.27 3.55
C GLN A 307 6.18 36.25 3.34
N PRO A 308 6.01 37.28 2.50
CA PRO A 308 7.00 38.33 2.42
C PRO A 308 7.14 38.87 3.85
N VAL A 309 8.33 38.68 4.42
CA VAL A 309 8.69 39.31 5.68
C VAL A 309 8.55 40.80 5.42
N ASP A 310 7.55 41.43 6.03
CA ASP A 310 7.33 42.86 5.94
C ASP A 310 8.64 43.56 6.31
N ALA A 311 9.28 44.14 5.31
CA ALA A 311 10.54 44.88 5.42
C ALA A 311 10.33 46.28 6.04
N ASP A 312 9.39 46.41 6.98
CA ASP A 312 9.04 47.70 7.61
C ASP A 312 9.21 47.72 9.14
N GLY A 313 9.81 46.68 9.72
CA GLY A 313 10.10 46.62 11.16
C GLY A 313 11.39 47.29 11.62
N PHE A 314 12.32 47.66 10.71
CA PHE A 314 13.70 47.99 11.09
C PHE A 314 14.07 49.49 11.08
N GLN A 315 13.10 50.41 10.96
CA GLN A 315 13.37 51.87 10.98
C GLN A 315 12.70 52.66 12.13
N ARG A 316 12.32 52.02 13.25
CA ARG A 316 11.82 52.75 14.44
C ARG A 316 12.63 52.51 15.72
N ARG A 317 13.95 52.45 15.62
CA ARG A 317 14.79 52.47 16.83
C ARG A 317 16.12 53.18 16.67
N THR A 318 16.12 54.36 16.03
CA THR A 318 17.29 55.26 16.03
C THR A 318 16.86 56.73 15.94
N THR A 319 16.07 57.23 16.88
CA THR A 319 16.01 58.67 17.22
C THR A 319 15.22 58.86 18.51
N GLU A 320 15.91 58.94 19.64
CA GLU A 320 15.58 59.81 20.79
C GLU A 320 16.80 59.77 21.72
N HIS A 321 17.75 60.66 21.46
CA HIS A 321 17.93 61.93 22.18
C HIS A 321 18.55 61.75 23.57
N SER A 322 19.89 61.83 23.53
CA SER A 322 20.74 62.40 24.56
C SER A 322 20.13 63.66 25.16
N SER A 323 19.95 63.70 26.49
CA SER A 323 19.88 64.92 27.34
C SER A 323 19.73 64.51 28.81
N HIS A 324 20.82 64.44 29.57
CA HIS A 324 21.11 65.42 30.63
C HIS A 324 22.30 64.97 31.50
N SER A 325 23.24 65.89 31.60
CA SER A 325 24.41 65.93 32.48
C SER A 325 24.05 66.65 33.79
N ALA A 326 24.85 66.34 34.84
CA ALA A 326 25.00 67.01 36.14
C ALA A 326 23.82 66.85 37.11
N VAL A 327 23.99 66.52 38.40
CA VAL A 327 25.07 66.77 39.40
C VAL A 327 25.21 65.55 40.30
#